data_AF-A0A7W0Z103-F1
#
_entry.id   AF-A0A7W0Z103-F1
#
_cell.length_a   1.000
_cell.length_b   1.000
_cell.length_c   1.000
_cell.angle_alpha   90.00
_cell.angle_beta   90.00
_cell.angle_gamma   90.00
#
_symmetry.space_group_name_H-M   'P 1'
#
loop_
_entity.id
_entity.type
_entity.pdbx_description
1 polymer ?
#
loop_
_entity_poly.entity_id
_entity_poly.type
_entity_poly.pdbx_seq_one_letter_code
_entity_poly.pdbx_strand_id
1 'polypeptide(L)'
;MAENLTELAEREAPPEERPPQPRGVFIARFGFAYAALALVTGIAIGGVIVLAGRPSDAGERWSAWRPASDGTARMREIAEFVSQRYRLPSGKPLVGVIPQRPPTVSDLPIRNVALSQGPAEEDLSFVPLSDEDVSYILCGLGQRCAISEGTPSLARARLLHREALELALYTFKYVDGAKSVVALLPPAANSENSQNPQNPQNTFALFFRKRELRSILDRPLQTTLSQPRVLDPTRLGAAETQRIDRLTRRSLFQYAFQQSPDGSAFLVLRPPPL
;
A
#
# COMPACT_ATOMS: atom_id res chain seq x y z
N MET A 1 25.98 97.19 -55.41
CA MET A 1 24.80 97.26 -54.54
C MET A 1 23.59 96.96 -55.40
N ALA A 2 22.74 96.04 -54.95
CA ALA A 2 21.32 95.82 -55.30
C ALA A 2 20.98 95.61 -56.79
N GLU A 3 20.53 94.40 -57.18
CA GLU A 3 19.11 93.95 -57.21
C GLU A 3 18.36 94.60 -58.40
N ASN A 4 17.50 93.96 -59.19
CA ASN A 4 16.79 92.68 -59.19
C ASN A 4 16.00 92.68 -60.54
N LEU A 5 15.25 91.60 -60.78
CA LEU A 5 14.02 91.53 -61.58
C LEU A 5 14.09 90.90 -62.99
N THR A 6 13.28 89.83 -63.09
CA THR A 6 12.37 89.43 -64.20
C THR A 6 13.01 89.00 -65.53
N GLU A 7 12.55 87.99 -66.26
CA GLU A 7 11.25 87.33 -66.33
C GLU A 7 11.36 86.01 -67.14
N LEU A 8 10.71 84.96 -66.62
CA LEU A 8 9.91 83.90 -67.28
C LEU A 8 10.38 83.19 -68.58
N ALA A 9 10.56 81.88 -68.46
CA ALA A 9 9.88 80.86 -69.29
C ALA A 9 9.74 79.55 -68.49
N GLU A 10 8.58 79.34 -67.89
CA GLU A 10 7.58 78.34 -68.31
C GLU A 10 7.90 76.92 -67.79
N ARG A 11 7.43 76.60 -66.58
CA ARG A 11 7.43 75.24 -66.04
C ARG A 11 5.99 74.84 -65.74
N GLU A 12 5.41 74.15 -66.70
CA GLU A 12 4.06 73.59 -66.70
C GLU A 12 3.92 72.50 -65.62
N ALA A 13 2.95 72.64 -64.72
CA ALA A 13 2.60 71.63 -63.72
C ALA A 13 1.20 71.05 -64.03
N PRO A 14 1.07 69.76 -64.38
CA PRO A 14 -0.21 69.09 -64.49
C PRO A 14 -0.68 68.50 -63.13
N PRO A 15 -1.96 68.10 -63.03
CA PRO A 15 -2.75 68.20 -61.80
C PRO A 15 -2.67 66.97 -60.87
N GLU A 16 -2.95 67.29 -59.60
CA GLU A 16 -3.34 66.47 -58.45
C GLU A 16 -3.86 65.05 -58.75
N GLU A 17 -3.06 64.03 -58.37
CA GLU A 17 -3.47 62.63 -58.34
C GLU A 17 -4.61 62.43 -57.32
N ARG A 18 -5.77 61.98 -57.80
CA ARG A 18 -6.83 61.46 -56.90
C ARG A 18 -6.34 60.18 -56.25
N PRO A 19 -6.51 59.99 -54.93
CA PRO A 19 -6.16 58.73 -54.29
C PRO A 19 -7.04 57.60 -54.85
N PRO A 20 -6.45 56.44 -55.22
CA PRO A 20 -7.22 55.28 -55.63
C PRO A 20 -8.08 54.78 -54.47
N GLN A 21 -9.38 54.59 -54.72
CA GLN A 21 -10.27 53.99 -53.74
C GLN A 21 -9.84 52.55 -53.39
N PRO A 22 -9.79 52.16 -52.11
CA PRO A 22 -9.43 50.81 -51.74
C PRO A 22 -10.50 49.81 -52.20
N ARG A 23 -10.13 48.92 -53.13
CA ARG A 23 -10.96 47.78 -53.56
C ARG A 23 -11.07 46.76 -52.42
N GLY A 24 -12.12 46.88 -51.61
CA GLY A 24 -12.42 46.06 -50.42
C GLY A 24 -12.84 44.60 -50.67
N VAL A 25 -12.23 43.89 -51.63
CA VAL A 25 -12.62 42.49 -51.95
C VAL A 25 -11.63 41.45 -51.43
N PHE A 26 -10.39 41.83 -51.09
CA PHE A 26 -9.41 40.87 -50.54
C PHE A 26 -9.48 40.69 -49.01
N ILE A 27 -10.03 41.65 -48.27
CA ILE A 27 -10.01 41.61 -46.79
C ILE A 27 -10.93 40.50 -46.25
N ALA A 28 -12.07 40.24 -46.90
CA ALA A 28 -13.04 39.25 -46.41
C ALA A 28 -12.53 37.79 -46.52
N ARG A 29 -11.82 37.44 -47.60
CA ARG A 29 -11.31 36.07 -47.81
C ARG A 29 -10.13 35.77 -46.88
N PHE A 30 -9.24 36.74 -46.69
CA PHE A 30 -8.15 36.62 -45.73
C PHE A 30 -8.67 36.64 -44.28
N GLY A 31 -9.68 37.44 -43.97
CA GLY A 31 -10.31 37.46 -42.65
C GLY A 31 -10.89 36.10 -42.25
N PHE A 32 -11.53 35.39 -43.17
CA PHE A 32 -12.06 34.05 -42.91
C PHE A 32 -10.95 33.02 -42.66
N ALA A 33 -9.85 33.10 -43.42
CA ALA A 33 -8.69 32.23 -43.22
C ALA A 33 -8.02 32.48 -41.86
N TYR A 34 -7.84 33.74 -41.45
CA TYR A 34 -7.29 34.09 -40.15
C TYR A 34 -8.22 33.73 -38.99
N ALA A 35 -9.54 33.87 -39.15
CA ALA A 35 -10.51 33.44 -38.14
C ALA A 35 -10.50 31.92 -37.96
N ALA A 36 -10.44 31.16 -39.06
CA ALA A 36 -10.32 29.71 -39.01
C ALA A 36 -9.00 29.27 -38.33
N LEU A 37 -7.88 29.94 -38.66
CA LEU A 37 -6.59 29.64 -38.06
C LEU A 37 -6.57 29.96 -36.55
N ALA A 38 -7.10 31.12 -36.16
CA ALA A 38 -7.23 31.50 -34.75
C ALA A 38 -8.11 30.52 -33.96
N LEU A 39 -9.19 30.00 -34.55
CA LEU A 39 -10.03 28.99 -33.93
C LEU A 39 -9.27 27.68 -33.71
N VAL A 40 -8.53 27.19 -34.72
CA VAL A 40 -7.72 25.96 -34.61
C VAL A 40 -6.63 26.14 -33.55
N THR A 41 -5.94 27.28 -33.55
CA THR A 41 -4.93 27.60 -32.53
C THR A 41 -5.55 27.69 -31.14
N GLY A 42 -6.72 28.32 -30.99
CA GLY A 42 -7.46 28.40 -29.73
C GLY A 42 -7.88 27.02 -29.20
N ILE A 43 -8.35 26.13 -30.08
CA ILE A 43 -8.68 24.74 -29.73
C ILE A 43 -7.44 23.97 -29.34
N ALA A 44 -6.33 24.12 -30.06
CA ALA A 44 -5.07 23.44 -29.75
C ALA A 44 -4.51 23.89 -28.39
N ILE A 45 -4.43 25.20 -28.15
CA ILE A 45 -3.95 25.77 -26.89
C ILE A 45 -4.89 25.41 -25.74
N GLY A 46 -6.20 25.57 -25.93
CA GLY A 46 -7.21 25.17 -24.94
C GLY A 46 -7.13 23.68 -24.61
N GLY A 47 -6.93 22.83 -25.63
CA GLY A 47 -6.71 21.41 -25.48
C GLY A 47 -5.45 21.09 -24.66
N VAL A 48 -4.33 21.77 -24.93
CA VAL A 48 -3.08 21.61 -24.16
C VAL A 48 -3.25 22.09 -22.72
N ILE A 49 -3.93 23.21 -22.47
CA ILE A 49 -4.19 23.71 -21.11
C ILE A 49 -5.08 22.74 -20.35
N VAL A 50 -6.12 22.18 -20.98
CA VAL A 50 -6.98 21.14 -20.39
C VAL A 50 -6.18 19.86 -20.14
N LEU A 51 -5.29 19.45 -21.04
CA LEU A 51 -4.45 18.26 -20.88
C LEU A 51 -3.35 18.44 -19.82
N ALA A 52 -2.75 19.64 -19.72
CA ALA A 52 -1.73 19.97 -18.74
C ALA A 52 -2.32 20.28 -17.35
N GLY A 53 -3.56 20.77 -17.31
CA GLY A 53 -4.34 21.00 -16.10
C GLY A 53 -5.09 19.77 -15.60
N ARG A 54 -5.12 18.67 -16.37
CA ARG A 54 -5.53 17.38 -15.82
C ARG A 54 -4.50 17.00 -14.77
N PRO A 55 -4.88 16.87 -13.49
CA PRO A 55 -3.99 16.27 -12.52
C PRO A 55 -3.59 14.90 -13.08
N SER A 56 -2.29 14.64 -13.18
CA SER A 56 -1.81 13.30 -13.48
C SER A 56 -2.46 12.36 -12.47
N ASP A 57 -3.35 11.47 -12.91
CA ASP A 57 -3.96 10.40 -12.10
C ASP A 57 -2.90 9.39 -11.57
N ALA A 58 -1.62 9.68 -11.73
CA ALA A 58 -0.54 9.14 -10.93
C ALA A 58 -0.57 9.74 -9.51
N GLY A 59 -1.73 9.66 -8.83
CA GLY A 59 -1.70 9.56 -7.38
C GLY A 59 -0.75 8.42 -7.04
N GLU A 60 0.23 8.68 -6.17
CA GLU A 60 1.28 7.72 -5.85
C GLU A 60 0.63 6.39 -5.45
N ARG A 61 0.78 5.37 -6.31
CA ARG A 61 0.12 4.08 -6.12
C ARG A 61 0.50 3.54 -4.75
N TRP A 62 -0.50 3.08 -3.98
CA TRP A 62 -0.26 2.61 -2.61
C TRP A 62 0.80 1.50 -2.56
N SER A 63 0.83 0.61 -3.56
CA SER A 63 1.89 -0.39 -3.73
C SER A 63 2.16 -0.63 -5.21
N ALA A 64 3.35 -1.13 -5.53
CA ALA A 64 3.72 -1.50 -6.90
C ALA A 64 2.88 -2.68 -7.44
N TRP A 65 2.39 -3.54 -6.55
CA TRP A 65 1.57 -4.71 -6.86
C TRP A 65 0.23 -4.64 -6.12
N ARG A 66 -0.83 -5.20 -6.71
CA ARG A 66 -2.15 -5.40 -6.08
C ARG A 66 -2.73 -6.74 -6.52
N PRO A 67 -3.57 -7.40 -5.71
CA PRO A 67 -4.22 -8.63 -6.14
C PRO A 67 -5.22 -8.35 -7.27
N ALA A 68 -5.33 -9.28 -8.21
CA ALA A 68 -6.33 -9.25 -9.27
C ALA A 68 -7.63 -9.97 -8.89
N SER A 69 -7.52 -10.96 -8.00
CA SER A 69 -8.64 -11.82 -7.60
C SER A 69 -9.60 -11.11 -6.63
N ASP A 70 -10.79 -11.66 -6.45
CA ASP A 70 -11.80 -11.25 -5.47
C ASP A 70 -11.98 -12.29 -4.35
N GLY A 71 -12.83 -11.95 -3.37
CA GLY A 71 -13.23 -12.84 -2.28
C GLY A 71 -12.06 -13.53 -1.56
N THR A 72 -12.18 -14.84 -1.38
CA THR A 72 -11.16 -15.67 -0.69
C THR A 72 -9.91 -15.90 -1.54
N ALA A 73 -10.03 -15.88 -2.87
CA ALA A 73 -8.89 -16.01 -3.79
C ALA A 73 -7.93 -14.83 -3.65
N ARG A 74 -8.45 -13.62 -3.40
CA ARG A 74 -7.66 -12.41 -3.13
C ARG A 74 -6.67 -12.61 -1.98
N MET A 75 -7.10 -13.24 -0.89
CA MET A 75 -6.22 -13.47 0.27
C MET A 75 -5.11 -14.47 -0.03
N ARG A 76 -5.41 -15.50 -0.84
CA ARG A 76 -4.40 -16.45 -1.29
C ARG A 76 -3.35 -15.77 -2.15
N GLU A 77 -3.77 -14.90 -3.06
CA GLU A 77 -2.88 -14.11 -3.91
C GLU A 77 -1.98 -13.18 -3.07
N ILE A 78 -2.55 -12.53 -2.03
CA ILE A 78 -1.78 -11.73 -1.06
C ILE A 78 -0.76 -12.60 -0.31
N ALA A 79 -1.18 -13.75 0.21
CA ALA A 79 -0.31 -14.67 0.94
C ALA A 79 0.87 -15.15 0.08
N GLU A 80 0.61 -15.52 -1.17
CA GLU A 80 1.61 -15.94 -2.14
C GLU A 80 2.57 -14.79 -2.50
N PHE A 81 2.01 -13.62 -2.84
CA PHE A 81 2.80 -12.44 -3.21
C PHE A 81 3.72 -11.95 -2.09
N VAL A 82 3.25 -11.97 -0.85
CA VAL A 82 4.05 -11.55 0.31
C VAL A 82 5.08 -12.63 0.63
N SER A 83 4.66 -13.87 0.88
CA SER A 83 5.55 -14.95 1.36
C SER A 83 6.68 -15.31 0.39
N GLN A 84 6.50 -15.13 -0.93
CA GLN A 84 7.56 -15.38 -1.90
C GLN A 84 8.80 -14.48 -1.75
N ARG A 85 8.71 -13.38 -0.99
CA ARG A 85 9.85 -12.48 -0.78
C ARG A 85 10.65 -12.82 0.47
N TYR A 86 10.07 -13.57 1.40
CA TYR A 86 10.69 -13.89 2.68
C TYR A 86 11.40 -15.23 2.61
N ARG A 87 12.71 -15.22 2.85
CA ARG A 87 13.59 -16.36 2.65
C ARG A 87 14.48 -16.61 3.85
N LEU A 88 14.80 -17.87 4.06
CA LEU A 88 15.91 -18.31 4.90
C LEU A 88 17.24 -18.00 4.19
N PRO A 89 18.37 -17.98 4.93
CA PRO A 89 19.70 -17.83 4.32
C PRO A 89 20.01 -18.86 3.22
N SER A 90 19.43 -20.07 3.29
CA SER A 90 19.53 -21.08 2.23
C SER A 90 18.76 -20.75 0.94
N GLY A 91 17.95 -19.70 0.92
CA GLY A 91 17.07 -19.35 -0.20
C GLY A 91 15.73 -20.09 -0.20
N LYS A 92 15.45 -20.96 0.77
CA LYS A 92 14.13 -21.57 0.97
C LYS A 92 13.12 -20.55 1.53
N PRO A 93 11.80 -20.75 1.33
CA PRO A 93 10.78 -19.93 1.99
C PRO A 93 10.97 -19.88 3.50
N LEU A 94 10.74 -18.71 4.11
CA LEU A 94 10.79 -18.56 5.57
C LEU A 94 9.70 -19.41 6.24
N VAL A 95 8.48 -19.29 5.72
CA VAL A 95 7.27 -20.02 6.13
C VAL A 95 6.35 -20.19 4.91
N GLY A 96 5.46 -21.16 4.97
CA GLY A 96 4.21 -21.12 4.21
C GLY A 96 3.18 -20.25 4.92
N VAL A 97 2.37 -19.53 4.16
CA VAL A 97 1.31 -18.65 4.69
C VAL A 97 -0.05 -19.19 4.28
N ILE A 98 -0.88 -19.55 5.26
CA ILE A 98 -2.21 -20.12 5.05
C ILE A 98 -3.25 -19.08 5.48
N PRO A 99 -3.96 -18.43 4.53
CA PRO A 99 -5.04 -17.50 4.85
C PRO A 99 -6.32 -18.24 5.25
N GLN A 100 -7.06 -17.68 6.20
CA GLN A 100 -8.38 -18.14 6.62
C GLN A 100 -9.33 -16.95 6.76
N ARG A 101 -10.56 -17.13 6.27
CA ARG A 101 -11.70 -16.22 6.44
C ARG A 101 -13.00 -17.05 6.43
N PRO A 102 -13.83 -17.00 7.48
CA PRO A 102 -13.54 -16.38 8.77
C PRO A 102 -12.30 -17.03 9.45
N PRO A 103 -11.72 -16.40 10.49
CA PRO A 103 -10.66 -17.02 11.27
C PRO A 103 -11.14 -18.30 11.95
N THR A 104 -10.39 -19.40 11.84
CA THR A 104 -10.76 -20.71 12.42
C THR A 104 -9.58 -21.42 13.08
N VAL A 105 -9.87 -22.25 14.08
CA VAL A 105 -8.92 -23.17 14.70
C VAL A 105 -9.56 -24.55 14.80
N SER A 106 -8.91 -25.58 14.26
CA SER A 106 -9.46 -26.95 14.25
C SER A 106 -10.92 -26.99 13.77
N ASP A 107 -11.21 -26.27 12.68
CA ASP A 107 -12.54 -26.09 12.09
C ASP A 107 -13.58 -25.36 12.96
N LEU A 108 -13.20 -24.87 14.15
CA LEU A 108 -14.04 -24.01 14.98
C LEU A 108 -13.84 -22.54 14.61
N PRO A 109 -14.92 -21.76 14.41
CA PRO A 109 -14.81 -20.34 14.14
C PRO A 109 -14.31 -19.60 15.37
N ILE A 110 -13.35 -18.69 15.15
CA ILE A 110 -12.88 -17.78 16.18
C ILE A 110 -13.76 -16.53 16.12
N ARG A 111 -14.65 -16.36 17.11
CA ARG A 111 -15.61 -15.24 17.13
C ARG A 111 -15.12 -14.03 17.89
N ASN A 112 -14.16 -14.21 18.80
CA ASN A 112 -13.64 -13.14 19.64
C ASN A 112 -12.13 -13.28 19.86
N VAL A 113 -11.47 -12.14 20.01
CA VAL A 113 -10.12 -12.02 20.58
C VAL A 113 -10.24 -11.44 21.98
N ALA A 114 -9.80 -12.17 22.98
CA ALA A 114 -9.72 -11.71 24.36
C ALA A 114 -8.32 -11.15 24.65
N LEU A 115 -8.21 -9.85 24.88
CA LEU A 115 -6.96 -9.16 25.21
C LEU A 115 -6.82 -9.04 26.72
N SER A 116 -5.79 -9.66 27.28
CA SER A 116 -5.42 -9.46 28.70
C SER A 116 -5.00 -8.01 28.96
N GLN A 117 -5.64 -7.37 29.94
CA GLN A 117 -5.34 -6.00 30.38
C GLN A 117 -4.46 -5.94 31.63
N GLY A 118 -4.28 -7.07 32.31
CA GLY A 118 -3.53 -7.15 33.56
C GLY A 118 -3.06 -8.59 33.87
N PRO A 119 -2.36 -8.77 35.00
CA PRO A 119 -1.85 -10.08 35.42
C PRO A 119 -2.95 -11.04 35.89
N ALA A 120 -4.14 -10.53 36.21
CA ALA A 120 -5.28 -11.34 36.59
C ALA A 120 -5.88 -12.04 35.37
N GLU A 121 -6.21 -13.32 35.52
CA GLU A 121 -6.72 -14.16 34.42
C GLU A 121 -8.09 -13.68 33.88
N GLU A 122 -8.86 -13.00 34.72
CA GLU A 122 -10.21 -12.51 34.43
C GLU A 122 -10.24 -11.11 33.79
N ASP A 123 -9.10 -10.40 33.77
CA ASP A 123 -9.02 -9.04 33.24
C ASP A 123 -8.85 -9.05 31.70
N LEU A 124 -9.93 -9.44 31.02
CA LEU A 124 -9.99 -9.63 29.57
C LEU A 124 -10.91 -8.60 28.92
N SER A 125 -10.41 -7.91 27.89
CA SER A 125 -11.25 -7.13 26.97
C SER A 125 -11.50 -7.92 25.69
N PHE A 126 -12.76 -7.99 25.28
CA PHE A 126 -13.15 -8.76 24.10
C PHE A 126 -13.23 -7.85 22.86
N VAL A 127 -12.59 -8.30 21.78
CA VAL A 127 -12.70 -7.70 20.45
C VAL A 127 -13.43 -8.70 19.55
N PRO A 128 -14.66 -8.40 19.10
CA PRO A 128 -15.39 -9.30 18.22
C PRO A 128 -14.69 -9.39 16.86
N LEU A 129 -14.63 -10.60 16.32
CA LEU A 129 -14.23 -10.88 14.95
C LEU A 129 -15.48 -11.11 14.10
N SER A 130 -15.48 -10.51 12.93
CA SER A 130 -16.50 -10.69 11.89
C SER A 130 -16.07 -11.75 10.88
N ASP A 131 -17.01 -12.20 10.04
CA ASP A 131 -16.69 -13.14 8.97
C ASP A 131 -15.78 -12.56 7.88
N GLU A 132 -15.56 -11.24 7.89
CA GLU A 132 -14.63 -10.53 7.01
C GLU A 132 -13.23 -10.39 7.60
N ASP A 133 -13.02 -10.68 8.88
CA ASP A 133 -11.69 -10.64 9.47
C ASP A 133 -10.85 -11.83 8.99
N VAL A 134 -9.53 -11.70 9.07
CA VAL A 134 -8.61 -12.66 8.43
C VAL A 134 -7.61 -13.17 9.46
N SER A 135 -7.37 -14.48 9.45
CA SER A 135 -6.18 -15.06 10.08
C SER A 135 -5.19 -15.58 9.03
N TYR A 136 -3.91 -15.44 9.33
CA TYR A 136 -2.82 -16.05 8.59
C TYR A 136 -2.08 -17.01 9.53
N ILE A 137 -1.96 -18.27 9.14
CA ILE A 137 -1.10 -19.23 9.82
C ILE A 137 0.24 -19.22 9.09
N LEU A 138 1.28 -18.70 9.75
CA LEU A 138 2.65 -18.76 9.27
C LEU A 138 3.24 -20.09 9.76
N CYS A 139 3.34 -21.07 8.86
CA CYS A 139 3.78 -22.42 9.17
C CYS A 139 5.16 -22.66 8.57
N GLY A 140 6.16 -22.96 9.40
CA GLY A 140 7.48 -23.37 8.94
C GLY A 140 7.45 -24.74 8.25
N LEU A 141 8.47 -25.03 7.44
CA LEU A 141 8.62 -26.28 6.69
C LEU A 141 9.23 -27.43 7.52
N GLY A 142 9.06 -27.38 8.83
CA GLY A 142 9.54 -28.38 9.78
C GLY A 142 8.40 -29.12 10.47
N GLN A 143 8.78 -30.00 11.41
CA GLN A 143 7.80 -30.74 12.21
C GLN A 143 6.92 -29.76 12.99
N ARG A 144 5.60 -30.01 13.00
CA ARG A 144 4.59 -29.21 13.74
C ARG A 144 4.66 -27.71 13.42
N CYS A 145 4.82 -27.35 12.15
CA CYS A 145 4.93 -25.95 11.69
C CYS A 145 6.14 -25.18 12.23
N ALA A 146 7.13 -25.82 12.84
CA ALA A 146 8.37 -25.16 13.22
C ALA A 146 9.23 -24.83 11.98
N ILE A 147 10.10 -23.84 12.09
CA ILE A 147 11.12 -23.58 11.06
C ILE A 147 12.24 -24.60 11.22
N SER A 148 12.44 -25.45 10.21
CA SER A 148 13.37 -26.59 10.24
C SER A 148 14.85 -26.23 10.10
N GLU A 149 15.16 -25.00 9.70
CA GLU A 149 16.51 -24.56 9.40
C GLU A 149 16.97 -23.40 10.27
N GLY A 150 18.23 -23.47 10.69
CA GLY A 150 18.92 -22.40 11.40
C GLY A 150 18.51 -22.26 12.86
N THR A 151 19.38 -21.63 13.64
CA THR A 151 19.12 -21.35 15.06
C THR A 151 18.05 -20.28 15.20
N PRO A 152 17.08 -20.43 16.11
CA PRO A 152 16.20 -19.34 16.51
C PRO A 152 16.99 -18.07 16.83
N SER A 153 16.57 -16.94 16.24
CA SER A 153 17.26 -15.66 16.43
C SER A 153 16.27 -14.49 16.39
N LEU A 154 16.66 -13.38 17.02
CA LEU A 154 15.87 -12.13 16.97
C LEU A 154 15.74 -11.60 15.54
N ALA A 155 16.77 -11.77 14.70
CA ALA A 155 16.71 -11.37 13.30
C ALA A 155 15.64 -12.15 12.52
N ARG A 156 15.54 -13.48 12.77
CA ARG A 156 14.49 -14.32 12.18
C ARG A 156 13.10 -13.93 12.69
N ALA A 157 12.96 -13.69 14.00
CA ALA A 157 11.70 -13.24 14.58
C ALA A 157 11.22 -11.90 13.98
N ARG A 158 12.13 -10.94 13.81
CA ARG A 158 11.83 -9.67 13.15
C ARG A 158 11.36 -9.84 11.71
N LEU A 159 11.98 -10.76 10.97
CA LEU A 159 11.60 -11.06 9.61
C LEU A 159 10.16 -11.63 9.54
N LEU A 160 9.79 -12.52 10.48
CA LEU A 160 8.42 -12.99 10.65
C LEU A 160 7.44 -11.87 11.00
N HIS A 161 7.80 -10.99 11.94
CA HIS A 161 6.97 -9.84 12.32
C HIS A 161 6.72 -8.90 11.14
N ARG A 162 7.75 -8.67 10.33
CA ARG A 162 7.65 -7.89 9.10
C ARG A 162 6.75 -8.57 8.08
N GLU A 163 6.85 -9.88 7.90
CA GLU A 163 5.96 -10.65 7.02
C GLU A 163 4.50 -10.53 7.45
N ALA A 164 4.23 -10.75 8.73
CA ALA A 164 2.90 -10.59 9.32
C ALA A 164 2.35 -9.16 9.15
N LEU A 165 3.18 -8.14 9.36
CA LEU A 165 2.80 -6.74 9.17
C LEU A 165 2.47 -6.45 7.70
N GLU A 166 3.29 -6.93 6.77
CA GLU A 166 3.04 -6.73 5.34
C GLU A 166 1.76 -7.43 4.88
N LEU A 167 1.52 -8.67 5.33
CA LEU A 167 0.25 -9.38 5.12
C LEU A 167 -0.94 -8.56 5.64
N ALA A 168 -0.85 -8.02 6.85
CA ALA A 168 -1.92 -7.22 7.45
C ALA A 168 -2.18 -5.94 6.65
N LEU A 169 -1.14 -5.23 6.21
CA LEU A 169 -1.27 -4.02 5.40
C LEU A 169 -1.94 -4.29 4.06
N TYR A 170 -1.53 -5.34 3.34
CA TYR A 170 -2.18 -5.74 2.09
C TYR A 170 -3.63 -6.17 2.33
N THR A 171 -3.90 -6.93 3.40
CA THR A 171 -5.27 -7.30 3.76
C THR A 171 -6.15 -6.09 3.99
N PHE A 172 -5.71 -5.16 4.84
CA PHE A 172 -6.51 -3.97 5.14
C PHE A 172 -6.69 -3.05 3.93
N LYS A 173 -5.74 -3.05 3.00
CA LYS A 173 -5.85 -2.26 1.77
C LYS A 173 -6.82 -2.86 0.77
N TYR A 174 -6.75 -4.17 0.55
CA TYR A 174 -7.38 -4.81 -0.59
C TYR A 174 -8.50 -5.77 -0.27
N VAL A 175 -8.62 -6.25 0.96
CA VAL A 175 -9.67 -7.20 1.31
C VAL A 175 -10.78 -6.44 2.04
N ASP A 176 -11.93 -6.41 1.38
CA ASP A 176 -13.08 -5.64 1.84
C ASP A 176 -13.60 -6.18 3.19
N GLY A 177 -14.16 -5.29 3.99
CA GLY A 177 -14.72 -5.62 5.30
C GLY A 177 -13.71 -5.93 6.42
N ALA A 178 -12.45 -6.28 6.10
CA ALA A 178 -11.46 -6.66 7.10
C ALA A 178 -11.12 -5.50 8.05
N LYS A 179 -11.37 -5.70 9.35
CA LYS A 179 -11.08 -4.75 10.43
C LYS A 179 -9.93 -5.23 11.31
N SER A 180 -9.72 -6.54 11.35
CA SER A 180 -8.74 -7.22 12.17
C SER A 180 -7.97 -8.27 11.36
N VAL A 181 -6.68 -8.41 11.66
CA VAL A 181 -5.83 -9.48 11.13
C VAL A 181 -5.10 -10.14 12.28
N VAL A 182 -5.18 -11.47 12.34
CA VAL A 182 -4.40 -12.30 13.27
C VAL A 182 -3.34 -13.05 12.47
N ALA A 183 -2.07 -12.93 12.82
CA ALA A 183 -1.00 -13.73 12.23
C ALA A 183 -0.42 -14.66 13.30
N LEU A 184 -0.67 -15.96 13.19
CA LEU A 184 -0.11 -16.98 14.09
C LEU A 184 1.29 -17.33 13.61
N LEU A 185 2.29 -17.13 14.47
CA LEU A 185 3.69 -17.38 14.13
C LEU A 185 4.07 -18.86 14.32
N PRO A 186 5.12 -19.33 13.62
CA PRO A 186 5.69 -20.64 13.88
C PRO A 186 6.07 -20.79 15.36
N PRO A 187 5.87 -21.97 15.97
CA PRO A 187 6.38 -22.23 17.29
C PRO A 187 7.91 -22.15 17.29
N ALA A 188 8.49 -21.80 18.44
CA ALA A 188 9.92 -21.95 18.63
C ALA A 188 10.33 -23.42 18.41
N ALA A 189 11.38 -23.63 17.61
CA ALA A 189 12.01 -24.93 17.52
C ALA A 189 12.55 -25.30 18.91
N ASN A 190 12.61 -26.61 19.20
CA ASN A 190 13.43 -27.19 20.27
C ASN A 190 13.22 -26.74 21.73
N SER A 191 12.04 -26.26 22.14
CA SER A 191 11.65 -26.43 23.55
C SER A 191 11.19 -27.87 23.75
N GLU A 192 11.64 -28.57 24.79
CA GLU A 192 11.02 -29.84 25.23
C GLU A 192 9.50 -29.69 25.43
N ASN A 193 9.04 -28.45 25.68
CA ASN A 193 7.65 -28.00 25.73
C ASN A 193 7.00 -27.67 24.37
N SER A 194 7.68 -27.83 23.24
CA SER A 194 7.12 -27.74 21.86
C SER A 194 6.24 -28.96 21.55
N GLN A 195 6.15 -29.88 22.51
CA GLN A 195 5.41 -31.13 22.45
C GLN A 195 3.95 -31.00 22.87
N ASN A 196 3.54 -29.89 23.48
CA ASN A 196 2.15 -29.66 23.86
C ASN A 196 1.55 -28.47 23.08
N PRO A 197 0.61 -28.71 22.14
CA PRO A 197 -0.19 -27.67 21.47
C PRO A 197 -0.96 -26.75 22.44
N GLN A 198 -1.05 -27.14 23.71
CA GLN A 198 -1.72 -26.42 24.78
C GLN A 198 -0.75 -25.68 25.71
N ASN A 199 0.57 -25.64 25.43
CA ASN A 199 1.49 -24.80 26.20
C ASN A 199 1.65 -23.43 25.51
N PRO A 200 0.93 -22.39 25.97
CA PRO A 200 0.93 -21.06 25.35
C PRO A 200 2.26 -20.31 25.47
N GLN A 201 3.22 -20.84 26.26
CA GLN A 201 4.48 -20.15 26.52
C GLN A 201 5.38 -20.01 25.29
N ASN A 202 5.17 -20.82 24.25
CA ASN A 202 6.03 -20.86 23.05
C ASN A 202 5.30 -20.54 21.74
N THR A 203 4.06 -20.06 21.83
CA THR A 203 3.23 -19.72 20.67
C THR A 203 2.93 -18.23 20.67
N PHE A 204 3.28 -17.56 19.58
CA PHE A 204 3.16 -16.12 19.43
C PHE A 204 2.26 -15.76 18.26
N ALA A 205 1.50 -14.68 18.41
CA ALA A 205 0.68 -14.13 17.35
C ALA A 205 0.91 -12.63 17.25
N LEU A 206 0.71 -12.09 16.05
CA LEU A 206 0.49 -10.67 15.88
C LEU A 206 -0.98 -10.37 15.63
N PHE A 207 -1.54 -9.46 16.43
CA PHE A 207 -2.90 -8.97 16.25
C PHE A 207 -2.87 -7.51 15.82
N PHE A 208 -3.38 -7.26 14.62
CA PHE A 208 -3.45 -5.93 14.03
C PHE A 208 -4.90 -5.50 13.86
N ARG A 209 -5.18 -4.23 14.16
CA ARG A 209 -6.47 -3.61 13.87
C ARG A 209 -6.29 -2.52 12.82
N LYS A 210 -7.15 -2.52 11.79
CA LYS A 210 -7.10 -1.54 10.69
C LYS A 210 -7.05 -0.11 11.19
N ARG A 211 -7.80 0.19 12.27
CA ARG A 211 -7.85 1.52 12.90
C ARG A 211 -6.49 2.02 13.39
N GLU A 212 -5.61 1.12 13.83
CA GLU A 212 -4.29 1.45 14.37
C GLU A 212 -3.25 1.67 13.27
N LEU A 213 -3.47 1.08 12.09
CA LEU A 213 -2.58 1.20 10.94
C LEU A 213 -3.08 2.21 9.90
N ARG A 214 -4.14 2.99 10.17
CA ARG A 214 -4.71 3.95 9.21
C ARG A 214 -3.68 4.92 8.65
N SER A 215 -2.89 5.54 9.53
CA SER A 215 -1.85 6.50 9.14
C SER A 215 -0.80 5.92 8.18
N ILE A 216 -0.61 4.60 8.21
CA ILE A 216 0.29 3.86 7.33
C ILE A 216 -0.43 3.51 6.01
N LEU A 217 -1.70 3.11 6.09
CA LEU A 217 -2.53 2.75 4.93
C LEU A 217 -2.86 3.95 4.02
N ASP A 218 -2.80 5.16 4.56
CA ASP A 218 -3.07 6.42 3.86
C ASP A 218 -1.87 6.91 3.03
N ARG A 219 -0.73 6.23 3.11
CA ARG A 219 0.51 6.58 2.39
C ARG A 219 1.01 5.39 1.59
N PRO A 220 1.82 5.62 0.53
CA PRO A 220 2.42 4.53 -0.22
C PRO A 220 3.23 3.59 0.67
N LEU A 221 3.11 2.28 0.44
CA LEU A 221 3.71 1.22 1.23
C LEU A 221 5.24 1.35 1.29
N GLN A 222 5.89 1.82 0.20
CA GLN A 222 7.34 2.07 0.19
C GLN A 222 7.81 3.07 1.25
N THR A 223 6.93 3.94 1.75
CA THR A 223 7.25 4.88 2.84
C THR A 223 7.33 4.20 4.22
N THR A 224 6.80 2.98 4.31
CA THR A 224 6.73 2.20 5.55
C THR A 224 7.58 0.95 5.50
N LEU A 225 7.47 0.14 4.45
CA LEU A 225 8.23 -1.10 4.28
C LEU A 225 8.98 -1.04 2.96
N SER A 226 10.25 -1.43 2.97
CA SER A 226 10.99 -1.63 1.71
C SER A 226 10.34 -2.78 0.92
N GLN A 227 10.52 -2.84 -0.40
CA GLN A 227 9.97 -3.96 -1.19
C GLN A 227 11.05 -4.61 -2.06
N PRO A 228 12.16 -5.10 -1.47
CA PRO A 228 13.13 -5.84 -2.24
C PRO A 228 12.55 -7.18 -2.70
N ARG A 229 13.13 -7.72 -3.77
CA ARG A 229 12.70 -9.01 -4.35
C ARG A 229 12.90 -10.18 -3.40
N VAL A 230 13.94 -10.12 -2.56
CA VAL A 230 14.26 -11.14 -1.55
C VAL A 230 14.70 -10.45 -0.27
N LEU A 231 14.07 -10.82 0.84
CA LEU A 231 14.47 -10.52 2.21
C LEU A 231 14.88 -11.79 2.92
N ASP A 232 16.03 -11.71 3.58
CA ASP A 232 16.51 -12.69 4.54
C ASP A 232 16.92 -11.95 5.83
N PRO A 233 17.20 -12.67 6.94
CA PRO A 233 17.48 -12.03 8.22
C PRO A 233 18.70 -11.08 8.23
N THR A 234 19.59 -11.18 7.24
CA THR A 234 20.80 -10.34 7.12
C THR A 234 20.58 -9.07 6.29
N ARG A 235 19.49 -9.00 5.52
CA ARG A 235 19.19 -7.89 4.59
C ARG A 235 18.27 -6.81 5.18
N LEU A 236 17.93 -6.91 6.46
CA LEU A 236 17.10 -5.93 7.15
C LEU A 236 17.95 -4.75 7.65
N GLY A 237 17.79 -3.59 7.03
CA GLY A 237 18.46 -2.36 7.46
C GLY A 237 18.04 -1.91 8.87
N ALA A 238 18.92 -1.16 9.55
CA ALA A 238 18.67 -0.72 10.93
C ALA A 238 17.43 0.19 11.07
N ALA A 239 17.22 1.11 10.13
CA ALA A 239 16.07 2.02 10.14
C ALA A 239 14.74 1.27 9.94
N GLU A 240 14.73 0.27 9.06
CA GLU A 240 13.56 -0.58 8.84
C GLU A 240 13.29 -1.48 10.05
N THR A 241 14.35 -2.04 10.65
CA THR A 241 14.27 -2.83 11.89
C THR A 241 13.59 -2.05 13.02
N GLN A 242 14.04 -0.82 13.30
CA GLN A 242 13.42 0.03 14.33
C GLN A 242 11.95 0.36 14.03
N ARG A 243 11.61 0.47 12.74
CA ARG A 243 10.23 0.73 12.32
C ARG A 243 9.35 -0.49 12.51
N ILE A 244 9.80 -1.68 12.08
CA ILE A 244 9.10 -2.95 12.31
C ILE A 244 8.89 -3.15 13.80
N ASP A 245 9.97 -3.08 14.61
CA ASP A 245 9.91 -3.28 16.05
C ASP A 245 8.88 -2.33 16.70
N ARG A 246 8.82 -1.06 16.26
CA ARG A 246 7.83 -0.10 16.76
C ARG A 246 6.39 -0.44 16.37
N LEU A 247 6.18 -0.82 15.12
CA LEU A 247 4.86 -1.11 14.56
C LEU A 247 4.28 -2.43 15.07
N THR A 248 5.14 -3.39 15.42
CA THR A 248 4.70 -4.72 15.85
C THR A 248 4.74 -4.91 17.36
N ARG A 249 5.47 -4.07 18.12
CA ARG A 249 5.60 -4.20 19.59
C ARG A 249 4.27 -4.28 20.33
N ARG A 250 3.30 -3.44 19.95
CA ARG A 250 1.96 -3.43 20.60
C ARG A 250 1.01 -4.49 20.05
N SER A 251 1.43 -5.19 19.01
CA SER A 251 0.64 -6.21 18.33
C SER A 251 1.15 -7.61 18.62
N LEU A 252 2.31 -7.78 19.26
CA LEU A 252 2.88 -9.08 19.58
C LEU A 252 2.30 -9.60 20.90
N PHE A 253 1.78 -10.83 20.86
CA PHE A 253 1.18 -11.50 22.00
C PHE A 253 1.59 -12.97 22.06
N GLN A 254 1.65 -13.53 23.26
CA GLN A 254 1.44 -14.97 23.43
C GLN A 254 -0.05 -15.27 23.21
N TYR A 255 -0.35 -16.41 22.59
CA TYR A 255 -1.74 -16.79 22.34
C TYR A 255 -2.09 -18.17 22.88
N ALA A 256 -3.35 -18.32 23.25
CA ALA A 256 -4.00 -19.58 23.55
C ALA A 256 -5.40 -19.60 22.93
N PHE A 257 -5.89 -20.79 22.55
CA PHE A 257 -7.28 -20.97 22.18
C PHE A 257 -8.08 -21.45 23.38
N GLN A 258 -9.27 -20.91 23.54
CA GLN A 258 -10.26 -21.41 24.50
C GLN A 258 -11.58 -21.65 23.78
N GLN A 259 -12.29 -22.70 24.20
CA GLN A 259 -13.60 -23.02 23.66
C GLN A 259 -14.67 -22.29 24.47
N SER A 260 -15.63 -21.71 23.77
CA SER A 260 -16.80 -21.07 24.34
C SER A 260 -17.96 -22.07 24.48
N PRO A 261 -18.88 -21.90 25.44
CA PRO A 261 -20.04 -22.78 25.60
C PRO A 261 -20.95 -22.89 24.37
N ASP A 262 -20.90 -21.91 23.46
CA ASP A 262 -21.63 -21.92 22.18
C ASP A 262 -20.97 -22.78 21.08
N GLY A 263 -19.87 -23.48 21.42
CA GLY A 263 -19.11 -24.31 20.49
C GLY A 263 -18.13 -23.55 19.60
N SER A 264 -18.08 -22.21 19.69
CA SER A 264 -17.06 -21.41 19.01
C SER A 264 -15.74 -21.40 19.80
N ALA A 265 -14.67 -20.90 19.17
CA ALA A 265 -13.42 -20.62 19.85
C ALA A 265 -13.25 -19.11 20.08
N PHE A 266 -12.49 -18.74 21.11
CA PHE A 266 -11.92 -17.42 21.24
C PHE A 266 -10.41 -17.49 21.43
N LEU A 267 -9.73 -16.47 20.89
CA LEU A 267 -8.27 -16.34 20.94
C LEU A 267 -7.90 -15.46 22.12
N VAL A 268 -7.27 -16.04 23.13
CA VAL A 268 -6.74 -15.29 24.28
C VAL A 268 -5.35 -14.80 23.93
N LEU A 269 -5.15 -13.49 24.00
CA LEU A 269 -3.88 -12.80 23.73
C LEU A 269 -3.35 -12.16 25.01
N ARG A 270 -2.11 -12.50 25.35
CA ARG A 270 -1.40 -11.98 26.51
C ARG A 270 -0.11 -11.28 26.09
N PRO A 271 0.28 -10.17 26.73
CA PRO A 271 1.59 -9.58 26.50
C PRO A 271 2.70 -10.63 26.68
N PRO A 272 3.74 -10.64 25.83
CA PRO A 272 4.87 -11.56 26.02
C PRO A 272 5.60 -11.24 27.33
N PRO A 273 6.24 -12.23 27.98
CA PRO A 273 7.09 -12.01 29.14
C PRO A 273 8.22 -11.03 28.78
N LEU A 274 8.53 -10.11 29.69
CA LEU A 274 9.60 -9.12 29.56
C LEU A 274 10.99 -9.78 29.64
#